data_AF-G8Y2N6-F1
#
_entry.id   AF-G8Y2N6-F1
#
_cell.length_a   1.000
_cell.length_b   1.000
_cell.length_c   1.000
_cell.angle_alpha   90.00
_cell.angle_beta   90.00
_cell.angle_gamma   90.00
#
_symmetry.space_group_name_H-M   'P 1'
#
loop_
_entity.id
_entity.type
_entity.pdbx_description
1 polymer ?
#
loop_
_entity_poly.entity_id
_entity_poly.type
_entity_poly.pdbx_seq_one_letter_code
_entity_poly.pdbx_strand_id
1 'polypeptide(L)'
;MVAATDTNGTKGKRVKQEFITPKIKQDAFFILISFVIMVILIFHYAWIMKQLLSREDMNKVKTAQLFLLFFVNAYVIMYILLNIVYPRVYKDSLSKRKGS
;
A
#
# COMPACT_ATOMS: atom_id res chain seq x y z
N MET A 1 52.54 -6.91 23.52
CA MET A 1 51.28 -7.65 23.34
C MET A 1 50.15 -6.63 23.23
N VAL A 2 49.69 -6.31 22.02
CA VAL A 2 48.61 -5.35 21.78
C VAL A 2 47.36 -6.15 21.43
N ALA A 3 46.31 -5.97 22.23
CA ALA A 3 45.04 -6.66 22.11
C ALA A 3 44.33 -6.26 20.80
N ALA A 4 44.17 -7.23 19.91
CA ALA A 4 43.26 -7.16 18.78
C ALA A 4 41.88 -7.59 19.26
N THR A 5 41.02 -6.65 19.67
CA THR A 5 39.63 -6.95 20.02
C THR A 5 38.67 -5.91 19.43
N ASP A 6 37.67 -6.43 18.71
CA ASP A 6 36.32 -5.88 18.53
C ASP A 6 36.01 -4.80 17.48
N THR A 7 36.47 -4.97 16.23
CA THR A 7 35.90 -4.23 15.08
C THR A 7 34.79 -4.97 14.33
N ASN A 8 34.51 -6.24 14.64
CA ASN A 8 33.60 -7.08 13.85
C ASN A 8 32.12 -6.98 14.27
N GLY A 9 31.84 -6.80 15.57
CA GLY A 9 30.46 -6.74 16.09
C GLY A 9 29.71 -5.44 15.78
N THR A 10 30.43 -4.33 15.61
CA THR A 10 29.86 -3.00 15.33
C THR A 10 29.53 -2.80 13.85
N LYS A 11 30.31 -3.38 12.94
CA LYS A 11 30.02 -3.37 11.49
C LYS A 11 28.73 -4.14 11.16
N GLY A 12 28.53 -5.33 11.73
CA GLY A 12 27.32 -6.14 11.47
C GLY A 12 26.02 -5.47 11.93
N LYS A 13 26.03 -4.74 13.05
CA LYS A 13 24.86 -4.00 13.55
C LYS A 13 24.55 -2.75 12.73
N ARG A 14 25.56 -1.97 12.31
CA ARG A 14 25.35 -0.80 11.45
C ARG A 14 24.81 -1.20 10.07
N VAL A 15 25.37 -2.23 9.44
CA VAL A 15 24.90 -2.72 8.13
C VAL A 15 23.45 -3.24 8.22
N LYS A 16 23.08 -3.97 9.29
CA LYS A 16 21.66 -4.37 9.48
C LYS A 16 20.75 -3.17 9.70
N GLN A 17 21.11 -2.19 10.53
CA GLN A 17 20.27 -1.00 10.76
C GLN A 17 20.13 -0.14 9.50
N GLU A 18 21.21 0.05 8.74
CA GLU A 18 21.22 0.86 7.52
C GLU A 18 20.38 0.24 6.39
N PHE A 19 20.24 -1.09 6.35
CA PHE A 19 19.37 -1.79 5.40
C PHE A 19 17.92 -1.96 5.89
N ILE A 20 17.69 -2.10 7.20
CA ILE A 20 16.35 -2.29 7.77
C ILE A 20 15.56 -0.98 7.79
N THR A 21 16.19 0.14 8.13
CA THR A 21 15.54 1.46 8.22
C THR A 21 14.89 1.95 6.91
N PRO A 22 15.54 1.86 5.72
CA PRO A 22 14.91 2.31 4.47
C PRO A 22 13.75 1.41 4.04
N LYS A 23 13.82 0.10 4.29
CA LYS A 23 12.75 -0.83 3.95
C LYS A 23 11.50 -0.59 4.81
N ILE A 24 11.67 -0.38 6.12
CA ILE A 24 10.56 -0.06 7.02
C ILE A 24 9.88 1.26 6.61
N LYS A 25 10.63 2.27 6.16
CA LYS A 25 10.06 3.53 5.67
C LYS A 25 9.22 3.33 4.40
N GLN A 26 9.70 2.51 3.46
CA GLN A 26 8.95 2.15 2.24
C GLN A 26 7.65 1.41 2.58
N ASP A 27 7.73 0.41 3.45
CA ASP A 27 6.58 -0.38 3.89
C ASP A 27 5.56 0.51 4.64
N ALA A 28 6.00 1.38 5.54
CA ALA A 28 5.12 2.30 6.26
C ALA A 28 4.39 3.28 5.32
N PHE A 29 5.08 3.80 4.30
CA PHE A 29 4.47 4.70 3.31
C PHE A 29 3.46 3.96 2.43
N PHE A 30 3.78 2.73 2.00
CA PHE A 30 2.86 1.89 1.24
C PHE A 30 1.62 1.52 2.06
N ILE A 31 1.79 1.16 3.35
CA ILE A 31 0.70 0.89 4.28
C ILE A 31 -0.18 2.12 4.46
N LEU A 32 0.42 3.31 4.64
CA LEU A 32 -0.33 4.55 4.82
C LEU A 32 -1.20 4.85 3.59
N ILE A 33 -0.64 4.74 2.38
CA ILE A 33 -1.39 4.94 1.13
C ILE A 33 -2.51 3.91 1.01
N SER A 34 -2.20 2.64 1.26
CA SER A 34 -3.19 1.55 1.20
C SER A 34 -4.32 1.76 2.20
N PHE A 35 -4.01 2.25 3.41
CA PHE A 35 -4.98 2.57 4.44
C PHE A 35 -5.92 3.71 4.01
N VAL A 36 -5.38 4.81 3.48
CA VAL A 36 -6.19 5.94 2.98
C VAL A 36 -7.15 5.48 1.88
N ILE A 37 -6.67 4.64 0.94
CA ILE A 37 -7.50 4.06 -0.11
C ILE A 37 -8.63 3.20 0.48
N MET A 38 -8.31 2.34 1.45
CA MET A 38 -9.28 1.50 2.15
C MET A 38 -10.39 2.34 2.79
N VAL A 39 -10.01 3.43 3.48
CA VAL A 39 -10.98 4.36 4.09
C VAL A 39 -11.90 4.95 3.02
N ILE A 40 -11.36 5.44 1.90
CA ILE A 40 -12.17 6.00 0.80
C ILE A 40 -13.16 4.96 0.25
N LEU A 41 -12.72 3.71 0.05
CA LEU A 41 -13.59 2.63 -0.44
C LEU A 41 -14.71 2.31 0.55
N ILE A 42 -14.41 2.24 1.85
CA ILE A 42 -15.42 2.00 2.89
C ILE A 42 -16.45 3.13 2.91
N PHE A 43 -16.02 4.39 2.84
CA PHE A 43 -16.94 5.54 2.79
C PHE A 43 -17.79 5.55 1.52
N HIS A 44 -17.20 5.22 0.37
CA HIS A 44 -17.94 5.13 -0.89
C HIS A 44 -19.01 4.03 -0.83
N TYR A 45 -18.66 2.86 -0.27
CA TYR A 45 -19.61 1.78 -0.04
C TYR A 45 -20.72 2.17 0.94
N ALA A 46 -20.37 2.79 2.07
CA ALA A 46 -21.33 3.28 3.05
C ALA A 46 -22.30 4.30 2.44
N TRP A 47 -21.82 5.14 1.54
CA TRP A 47 -22.66 6.08 0.80
C TRP A 47 -23.64 5.39 -0.15
N ILE A 48 -23.20 4.35 -0.88
CA ILE A 48 -24.08 3.51 -1.70
C ILE A 48 -25.16 2.87 -0.82
N MET A 49 -24.77 2.28 0.32
CA MET A 49 -25.72 1.68 1.26
C MET A 49 -26.70 2.69 1.84
N LYS A 50 -26.24 3.91 2.16
CA LYS A 50 -27.14 5.00 2.57
C LYS A 50 -28.17 5.33 1.49
N GLN A 51 -27.77 5.35 0.21
CA GLN A 51 -28.71 5.59 -0.89
C GLN A 51 -29.74 4.47 -1.03
N LEU A 52 -29.32 3.21 -0.89
CA LEU A 52 -30.25 2.07 -0.89
C LEU A 52 -31.25 2.17 0.27
N LEU A 53 -30.78 2.48 1.47
CA LEU A 53 -31.64 2.57 2.66
C LEU A 53 -32.58 3.78 2.63
N SER A 54 -32.18 4.88 1.96
CA SER A 54 -32.97 6.11 1.91
C SER A 54 -33.99 6.13 0.76
N ARG A 55 -33.97 5.15 -0.15
CA ARG A 55 -34.88 5.06 -1.29
C ARG A 55 -35.43 3.64 -1.39
N GLU A 56 -36.57 3.40 -0.73
CA GLU A 56 -37.27 2.10 -0.76
C GLU A 56 -37.59 1.63 -2.20
N ASP A 57 -37.82 2.55 -3.14
CA ASP A 57 -38.22 2.23 -4.52
C ASP A 57 -37.06 2.29 -5.53
N MET A 58 -35.80 2.14 -5.08
CA MET A 58 -34.67 2.20 -5.99
C MET A 58 -34.72 1.07 -7.03
N ASN A 59 -34.90 1.45 -8.30
CA ASN A 59 -34.87 0.51 -9.42
C ASN A 59 -33.58 -0.34 -9.39
N LYS A 60 -33.74 -1.67 -9.43
CA LYS A 60 -32.66 -2.67 -9.36
C LYS A 60 -31.51 -2.39 -10.33
N VAL A 61 -31.81 -1.81 -11.49
CA VAL A 61 -30.81 -1.44 -12.51
C VAL A 61 -29.88 -0.33 -12.00
N LYS A 62 -30.41 0.69 -11.31
CA LYS A 62 -29.59 1.78 -10.74
C LYS A 62 -28.71 1.29 -9.61
N THR A 63 -29.23 0.40 -8.77
CA THR A 63 -28.45 -0.26 -7.72
C THR A 63 -27.30 -1.07 -8.31
N ALA A 64 -27.55 -1.88 -9.33
CA ALA A 64 -26.51 -2.62 -10.03
C ALA A 64 -25.44 -1.70 -10.62
N GLN A 65 -25.84 -0.56 -11.21
CA GLN A 65 -24.91 0.42 -11.75
C GLN A 65 -24.02 1.07 -10.68
N LEU A 66 -24.57 1.39 -9.50
CA LEU A 66 -23.80 1.93 -8.36
C LEU A 66 -22.73 0.93 -7.87
N PHE A 67 -23.10 -0.35 -7.74
CA PHE A 67 -22.14 -1.40 -7.37
C PHE A 67 -21.11 -1.67 -8.45
N LEU A 68 -21.51 -1.68 -9.72
CA LEU A 68 -20.58 -1.83 -10.84
C LEU A 68 -19.53 -0.71 -10.83
N LEU A 69 -19.97 0.54 -10.64
CA LEU A 69 -19.07 1.69 -10.55
C LEU A 69 -18.10 1.56 -9.37
N PHE A 70 -18.59 1.05 -8.23
CA PHE A 70 -17.75 0.76 -7.06
C PHE A 70 -16.66 -0.27 -7.39
N PHE A 71 -17.01 -1.40 -8.00
CA PHE A 71 -16.04 -2.43 -8.38
C PHE A 71 -15.03 -1.95 -9.40
N VAL A 72 -15.47 -1.18 -10.41
CA VAL A 72 -14.57 -0.57 -11.40
C VAL A 72 -13.60 0.38 -10.72
N ASN A 73 -14.06 1.25 -9.81
CA ASN A 73 -13.18 2.14 -9.05
C ASN A 73 -12.19 1.36 -8.17
N ALA A 74 -12.65 0.34 -7.45
CA ALA A 74 -11.78 -0.51 -6.64
C ALA A 74 -10.70 -1.19 -7.50
N TYR A 75 -11.07 -1.71 -8.68
CA TYR A 75 -10.15 -2.33 -9.61
C TYR A 75 -9.11 -1.33 -10.16
N VAL A 76 -9.55 -0.15 -10.60
CA VAL A 76 -8.64 0.90 -11.09
C VAL A 76 -7.66 1.33 -9.99
N ILE A 77 -8.13 1.50 -8.76
CA ILE A 77 -7.26 1.87 -7.65
C ILE A 77 -6.25 0.75 -7.34
N MET A 78 -6.69 -0.51 -7.35
CA MET A 78 -5.80 -1.66 -7.19
C MET A 78 -4.73 -1.70 -8.29
N TYR A 79 -5.13 -1.44 -9.54
CA TYR A 79 -4.21 -1.35 -10.67
C TYR A 79 -3.17 -0.25 -10.48
N ILE A 80 -3.59 0.95 -10.04
CA ILE A 80 -2.69 2.07 -9.73
C ILE A 80 -1.74 1.70 -8.59
N LEU A 81 -2.25 1.06 -7.54
CA LEU A 81 -1.45 0.68 -6.37
C LEU A 81 -0.34 -0.31 -6.78
N LEU A 82 -0.66 -1.31 -7.59
CA LEU A 82 0.28 -2.35 -8.02
C LEU A 82 1.24 -1.90 -9.12
N ASN A 83 0.76 -1.17 -10.13
CA ASN A 83 1.56 -0.85 -11.33
C ASN A 83 2.22 0.52 -11.27
N ILE A 84 1.77 1.42 -10.40
CA ILE A 84 2.33 2.78 -10.31
C ILE A 84 2.94 3.01 -8.93
N VAL A 85 2.17 2.82 -7.85
CA VAL A 85 2.63 3.13 -6.50
C VAL A 85 3.69 2.14 -6.03
N TYR A 86 3.45 0.84 -6.15
CA TYR A 86 4.40 -0.20 -5.74
C TYR A 86 5.78 -0.04 -6.41
N PRO A 87 5.93 0.04 -7.74
CA PRO A 87 7.25 0.23 -8.35
C PRO A 87 7.88 1.57 -8.00
N ARG A 88 7.09 2.62 -7.70
CA ARG A 88 7.61 3.92 -7.27
C ARG A 88 8.16 3.89 -5.85
N VAL A 89 7.46 3.22 -4.92
CA VAL A 89 7.86 3.10 -3.52
C VAL A 89 9.05 2.15 -3.37
N TYR A 90 9.07 1.06 -4.14
CA TYR A 90 10.12 0.03 -4.07
C TYR A 90 11.18 0.15 -5.18
N LYS A 91 11.31 1.30 -5.85
CA LYS A 91 12.25 1.50 -6.97
C LYS A 91 13.69 1.14 -6.59
N ASP A 92 14.13 1.58 -5.42
CA ASP A 92 15.50 1.37 -4.93
C ASP A 92 15.76 -0.07 -4.48
N SER A 93 14.73 -0.78 -4.03
CA SER A 93 14.82 -2.18 -3.63
C SER A 93 14.70 -3.14 -4.82
N LEU A 94 13.98 -2.75 -5.88
CA LEU A 94 13.86 -3.50 -7.14
C LEU A 94 15.10 -3.40 -8.03
N SER A 95 15.72 -2.21 -8.12
CA SER A 95 16.96 -2.01 -8.91
C SER A 95 18.13 -2.82 -8.36
N LYS A 96 18.22 -2.93 -7.02
CA LYS A 96 19.27 -3.70 -6.33
C LYS A 96 19.16 -5.21 -6.55
N ARG A 97 17.98 -5.74 -6.92
CA ARG A 97 17.79 -7.15 -7.31
C ARG A 97 18.11 -7.45 -8.77
N LYS A 98 18.08 -6.46 -9.66
CA LYS A 98 18.39 -6.66 -11.09
C LYS A 98 19.87 -6.55 -11.43
N GLY A 99 20.68 -5.99 -10.53
CA GLY A 99 22.12 -5.78 -10.71
C GLY A 99 23.02 -6.80 -10.00
N SER A 100 22.45 -7.89 -9.46
CA SER A 100 23.16 -9.04 -8.91
C SER A 100 22.84 -10.27 -9.74
#